data_AF-A0A8H2XAP0-F1
#
_entry.id   AF-A0A8H2XAP0-F1
#
_cell.length_a   1.000
_cell.length_b   1.000
_cell.length_c   1.000
_cell.angle_alpha   90.00
_cell.angle_beta   90.00
_cell.angle_gamma   90.00
#
_symmetry.space_group_name_H-M   'P 1'
#
loop_
_entity.id
_entity.type
_entity.pdbx_description
1 polymer ?
#
loop_
_entity_poly.entity_id
_entity_poly.type
_entity_poly.pdbx_seq_one_letter_code
_entity_poly.pdbx_strand_id
1 'polypeptide(L)'
;MKDTTDTYTVIVRDRFFKLTKAQMERDAPNYFTSHFLDSSGKCATRILEISRDPILFELVLKYLNGYQIFPIHPSLIPSGCTAETALGDLRADAEFYKLDGLISLCKSKESPKSTVRFTSSQYLILTGYFNSTEDGIAPAESFEQYISRFYPTLLSKEHYKAASSNMLTLASATPSQMTRFLIVNGWSERIVRTVIKRDTSSVDRWELLGWKRDVSTPGVRHVILFVKIWTAPGFAIN
;
A
#
# COMPACT_ATOMS: atom_id res chain seq x y z
N MET A 1 3.36 39.06 18.04
CA MET A 1 3.08 37.65 17.73
C MET A 1 3.45 37.41 16.28
N LYS A 2 4.49 36.61 16.00
CA LYS A 2 4.85 36.22 14.62
C LYS A 2 3.91 35.08 14.20
N ASP A 3 3.27 35.25 13.06
CA ASP A 3 2.32 34.31 12.47
C ASP A 3 3.08 33.06 12.00
N THR A 4 2.98 31.95 12.75
CA THR A 4 3.73 30.70 12.54
C THR A 4 2.85 29.58 12.03
N THR A 5 2.20 29.75 10.89
CA THR A 5 1.57 28.62 10.19
C THR A 5 2.23 28.41 8.84
N ASP A 6 3.47 27.93 8.87
CA ASP A 6 4.07 27.32 7.69
C ASP A 6 3.21 26.11 7.30
N THR A 7 2.49 26.25 6.19
CA THR A 7 1.70 25.20 5.57
C THR A 7 2.48 24.51 4.46
N TYR A 8 2.37 23.19 4.42
CA TYR A 8 2.99 22.26 3.49
C TYR A 8 1.88 21.55 2.72
N THR A 9 2.08 21.34 1.42
CA THR A 9 1.09 20.72 0.55
C THR A 9 1.47 19.28 0.27
N VAL A 10 0.56 18.36 0.56
CA VAL A 10 0.66 16.96 0.14
C VAL A 10 -0.37 16.71 -0.95
N ILE A 11 0.09 16.29 -2.11
CA ILE A 11 -0.74 15.94 -3.25
C ILE A 11 -0.86 14.41 -3.24
N VAL A 12 -2.05 13.89 -2.99
CA VAL A 12 -2.33 12.45 -3.04
C VAL A 12 -3.19 12.17 -4.26
N ARG A 13 -2.57 11.61 -5.31
CA ARG A 13 -3.15 11.53 -6.66
C ARG A 13 -3.61 12.91 -7.15
N ASP A 14 -4.91 13.13 -7.26
CA ASP A 14 -5.58 14.34 -7.75
C ASP A 14 -6.07 15.26 -6.61
N ARG A 15 -5.83 14.89 -5.35
CA ARG A 15 -6.33 15.63 -4.17
C ARG A 15 -5.22 16.33 -3.39
N PHE A 16 -5.49 17.58 -3.05
CA PHE A 16 -4.56 18.45 -2.32
C PHE A 16 -4.91 18.48 -0.84
N PHE A 17 -3.93 18.19 0.00
CA PHE A 17 -4.02 18.23 1.45
C PHE A 17 -3.01 19.24 2.00
N LYS A 18 -3.41 19.95 3.04
CA LYS A 18 -2.53 20.90 3.73
C LYS A 18 -2.15 20.32 5.10
N LEU A 19 -0.85 20.34 5.38
CA LEU A 19 -0.27 20.02 6.67
C LEU A 19 0.42 21.27 7.23
N THR A 20 0.46 21.37 8.55
CA THR A 20 1.23 22.35 9.30
C THR A 20 2.38 21.62 9.98
N LYS A 21 3.43 22.36 10.35
CA LYS A 21 4.54 21.80 11.12
C LYS A 21 4.06 21.06 12.38
N ALA A 22 3.17 21.67 13.15
CA ALA A 22 2.61 21.09 14.37
C ALA A 22 1.84 19.77 14.12
N GLN A 23 1.10 19.66 13.01
CA GLN A 23 0.41 18.41 12.64
C GLN A 23 1.41 17.30 12.32
N MET A 24 2.47 17.63 11.56
CA MET A 24 3.51 16.66 11.20
C MET A 24 4.31 16.21 12.42
N GLU A 25 4.54 17.08 13.41
CA GLU A 25 5.31 16.77 14.62
C GLU A 25 4.57 15.87 15.61
N ARG A 26 3.25 15.67 15.47
CA ARG A 26 2.44 14.90 16.41
C ARG A 26 2.89 13.46 16.60
N ASP A 27 3.25 12.81 15.51
CA ASP A 27 3.71 11.42 15.49
C ASP A 27 5.09 11.38 14.82
N ALA A 28 5.97 12.29 15.25
CA ALA A 28 7.34 12.37 14.76
C ALA A 28 8.25 11.39 15.53
N PRO A 29 9.32 10.89 14.89
CA PRO A 29 9.73 11.15 13.52
C PRO A 29 8.89 10.36 12.50
N ASN A 30 8.47 11.03 11.43
CA ASN A 30 7.72 10.40 10.34
C ASN A 30 8.15 10.91 8.95
N TYR A 31 7.58 10.30 7.92
CA TYR A 31 7.87 10.61 6.52
C TYR A 31 7.71 12.11 6.20
N PHE A 32 6.67 12.76 6.72
CA PHE A 32 6.42 14.18 6.45
C PHE A 32 7.49 15.07 7.11
N THR A 33 7.83 14.80 8.37
CA THR A 33 8.89 15.56 9.06
C THR A 33 10.24 15.39 8.38
N SER A 34 10.59 14.18 7.92
CA SER A 34 11.84 13.93 7.20
C SER A 34 11.86 14.54 5.79
N HIS A 35 10.70 14.67 5.14
CA HIS A 35 10.61 15.21 3.79
C HIS A 35 10.57 16.74 3.79
N PHE A 36 9.73 17.35 4.63
CA PHE A 36 9.49 18.78 4.62
C PHE A 36 10.48 19.58 5.45
N LEU A 37 11.18 18.96 6.41
CA LEU A 37 12.09 19.63 7.32
C LEU A 37 13.54 19.16 7.12
N ASP A 38 14.50 20.08 7.18
CA ASP A 38 15.92 19.77 7.23
C ASP A 38 16.36 19.33 8.65
N SER A 39 17.65 19.00 8.81
CA SER A 39 18.22 18.59 10.09
C SER A 39 18.14 19.66 11.19
N SER A 40 17.90 20.92 10.83
CA SER A 40 17.67 22.04 11.75
C SER A 40 16.19 22.33 12.02
N GLY A 41 15.29 21.52 11.44
CA GLY A 41 13.84 21.69 11.56
C GLY A 41 13.27 22.83 10.73
N LYS A 42 14.02 23.34 9.74
CA LYS A 42 13.57 24.38 8.79
C LYS A 42 12.97 23.75 7.54
N CYS A 43 12.08 24.49 6.88
CA CYS A 43 11.43 24.06 5.64
C CYS A 43 12.46 23.77 4.53
N ALA A 44 12.59 22.50 4.14
CA ALA A 44 13.40 22.07 2.99
C ALA A 44 12.61 22.12 1.67
N THR A 45 11.34 21.72 1.71
CA THR A 45 10.39 21.76 0.58
C THR A 45 8.99 22.06 1.10
N ARG A 46 8.07 22.47 0.21
CA ARG A 46 6.67 22.76 0.54
C ARG A 46 5.66 21.88 -0.17
N ILE A 47 6.10 21.03 -1.10
CA ILE A 47 5.21 20.15 -1.87
C ILE A 47 5.74 18.72 -1.81
N LEU A 48 4.83 17.78 -1.60
CA LEU A 48 5.09 16.34 -1.60
C LEU A 48 4.00 15.64 -2.40
N GLU A 49 4.38 14.89 -3.43
CA GLU A 49 3.45 14.09 -4.22
C GLU A 49 3.51 12.62 -3.78
N ILE A 50 2.34 12.02 -3.56
CA ILE A 50 2.20 10.68 -3.03
C ILE A 50 1.17 9.91 -3.83
N SER A 51 1.58 8.75 -4.34
CA SER A 51 0.68 7.83 -5.05
C SER A 51 -0.03 6.86 -4.08
N ARG A 52 -0.84 7.40 -3.17
CA ARG A 52 -1.64 6.62 -2.18
C ARG A 52 -3.13 6.88 -2.33
N ASP A 53 -3.95 6.24 -1.50
CA ASP A 53 -5.40 6.42 -1.57
C ASP A 53 -5.81 7.72 -0.86
N PRO A 54 -6.44 8.69 -1.55
CA PRO A 54 -6.74 9.96 -0.93
C PRO A 54 -7.86 9.88 0.11
N ILE A 55 -8.72 8.85 0.07
CA ILE A 55 -9.76 8.64 1.10
C ILE A 55 -9.11 8.17 2.40
N LEU A 56 -8.18 7.22 2.32
CA LEU A 56 -7.42 6.78 3.50
C LEU A 56 -6.51 7.87 4.04
N PHE A 57 -5.98 8.73 3.15
CA PHE A 57 -5.19 9.88 3.59
C PHE A 57 -6.01 10.87 4.44
N GLU A 58 -7.33 10.98 4.24
CA GLU A 58 -8.17 11.79 5.14
C GLU A 58 -8.16 11.24 6.57
N LEU A 59 -8.10 9.92 6.76
CA LEU A 59 -7.98 9.30 8.07
C LEU A 59 -6.62 9.61 8.70
N VAL A 60 -5.55 9.56 7.90
CA VAL A 60 -4.20 9.97 8.34
C VAL A 60 -4.21 11.44 8.76
N LEU A 61 -4.82 12.33 7.99
CA LEU A 61 -4.90 13.75 8.33
C LEU A 61 -5.74 13.98 9.60
N LYS A 62 -6.85 13.27 9.77
CA LYS A 62 -7.66 13.33 11.00
C LYS A 62 -6.87 12.86 12.22
N TYR A 63 -6.08 11.80 12.08
CA TYR A 63 -5.16 11.33 13.11
C TYR A 63 -4.10 12.38 13.48
N LEU A 64 -3.44 12.98 12.48
CA LEU A 64 -2.46 14.07 12.66
C LEU A 64 -3.10 15.37 13.20
N ASN A 65 -4.42 15.47 13.14
CA ASN A 65 -5.21 16.51 13.82
C ASN A 65 -5.61 16.14 15.25
N GLY A 66 -5.43 14.89 15.67
CA GLY A 66 -5.76 14.41 17.00
C GLY A 66 -7.16 13.87 17.17
N TYR A 67 -7.88 13.71 16.07
CA TYR A 67 -9.19 13.10 16.12
C TYR A 67 -9.07 11.60 16.36
N GLN A 68 -10.05 11.06 17.07
CA GLN A 68 -10.27 9.62 17.11
C GLN A 68 -10.84 9.18 15.76
N ILE A 69 -10.17 8.21 15.12
CA ILE A 69 -10.51 7.74 13.77
C ILE A 69 -11.21 6.37 13.78
N PHE A 70 -11.35 5.76 14.96
CA PHE A 70 -11.97 4.45 15.15
C PHE A 70 -13.25 4.55 16.00
N PRO A 71 -14.31 3.77 15.67
CA PRO A 71 -14.45 2.94 14.47
C PRO A 71 -14.43 3.77 13.18
N ILE A 72 -13.94 3.19 12.08
CA ILE A 72 -13.82 3.94 10.81
C ILE A 72 -15.22 4.31 10.34
N HIS A 73 -15.45 5.60 10.14
CA HIS A 73 -16.74 6.08 9.64
C HIS A 73 -17.00 5.54 8.22
N PRO A 74 -18.22 5.04 7.89
CA PRO A 74 -18.51 4.43 6.59
C PRO A 74 -18.17 5.30 5.38
N SER A 75 -18.31 6.62 5.49
CA SER A 75 -17.96 7.56 4.41
C SER A 75 -16.45 7.70 4.14
N LEU A 76 -15.61 7.17 5.02
CA LEU A 76 -14.14 7.18 4.92
C LEU A 76 -13.59 5.79 4.57
N ILE A 77 -14.48 4.87 4.21
CA ILE A 77 -14.13 3.56 3.67
C ILE A 77 -14.08 3.72 2.14
N PRO A 78 -12.94 3.42 1.49
CA PRO A 78 -12.87 3.45 0.04
C PRO A 78 -13.93 2.56 -0.61
N SER A 79 -14.43 2.96 -1.78
CA SER A 79 -15.42 2.19 -2.53
C SER A 79 -14.95 0.74 -2.74
N GLY A 80 -15.83 -0.22 -2.45
CA GLY A 80 -15.51 -1.65 -2.57
C GLY A 80 -14.72 -2.25 -1.38
N CYS A 81 -14.35 -1.45 -0.39
CA CYS A 81 -13.73 -1.94 0.85
C CYS A 81 -14.77 -2.18 1.95
N THR A 82 -14.48 -3.13 2.85
CA THR A 82 -15.13 -3.25 4.17
C THR A 82 -14.30 -2.52 5.23
N ALA A 83 -14.86 -2.27 6.41
CA ALA A 83 -14.17 -1.60 7.52
C ALA A 83 -12.87 -2.32 7.93
N GLU A 84 -12.86 -3.65 7.89
CA GLU A 84 -11.69 -4.48 8.21
C GLU A 84 -10.57 -4.29 7.17
N THR A 85 -10.92 -4.26 5.88
CA THR A 85 -9.95 -3.95 4.81
C THR A 85 -9.44 -2.52 4.93
N ALA A 86 -10.31 -1.55 5.20
CA ALA A 86 -9.91 -0.16 5.38
C ALA A 86 -8.97 0.00 6.57
N LEU A 87 -9.18 -0.74 7.66
CA LEU A 87 -8.25 -0.80 8.80
C LEU A 87 -6.89 -1.36 8.39
N GLY A 88 -6.87 -2.46 7.63
CA GLY A 88 -5.64 -3.08 7.13
C GLY A 88 -4.88 -2.18 6.14
N ASP A 89 -5.60 -1.48 5.26
CA ASP A 89 -5.02 -0.54 4.29
C ASP A 89 -4.51 0.73 4.98
N LEU A 90 -5.26 1.25 5.96
CA LEU A 90 -4.81 2.36 6.80
C LEU A 90 -3.54 2.01 7.57
N ARG A 91 -3.41 0.77 8.06
CA ARG A 91 -2.16 0.30 8.69
C ARG A 91 -1.00 0.29 7.70
N ALA A 92 -1.20 -0.20 6.47
CA ALA A 92 -0.16 -0.19 5.44
C ALA A 92 0.28 1.24 5.07
N ASP A 93 -0.66 2.18 5.00
CA ASP A 93 -0.36 3.59 4.77
C ASP A 93 0.35 4.22 5.98
N ALA A 94 -0.05 3.88 7.21
CA ALA A 94 0.65 4.31 8.43
C ALA A 94 2.11 3.81 8.48
N GLU A 95 2.37 2.57 8.05
CA GLU A 95 3.71 2.01 7.90
C GLU A 95 4.52 2.77 6.84
N PHE A 96 3.89 3.10 5.70
CA PHE A 96 4.52 3.91 4.65
C PHE A 96 4.91 5.30 5.16
N TYR A 97 4.01 5.98 5.88
CA TYR A 97 4.25 7.30 6.45
C TYR A 97 5.13 7.27 7.69
N LYS A 98 5.49 6.09 8.21
CA LYS A 98 6.23 5.91 9.47
C LYS A 98 5.53 6.59 10.66
N LEU A 99 4.23 6.37 10.78
CA LEU A 99 3.38 6.90 11.85
C LEU A 99 3.22 5.83 12.94
N ASP A 100 4.22 5.66 13.80
CA ASP A 100 4.28 4.57 14.78
C ASP A 100 3.08 4.56 15.75
N GLY A 101 2.60 5.74 16.14
CA GLY A 101 1.40 5.87 16.95
C GLY A 101 0.16 5.36 16.21
N LEU A 102 0.01 5.71 14.93
CA LEU A 102 -1.10 5.22 14.11
C LEU A 102 -1.01 3.71 13.84
N ILE A 103 0.18 3.17 13.58
CA ILE A 103 0.42 1.73 13.41
C ILE A 103 -0.05 0.97 14.66
N SER A 104 0.35 1.45 15.83
CA SER A 104 -0.03 0.85 17.12
C SER A 104 -1.54 0.91 17.35
N LEU A 105 -2.16 2.04 17.00
CA LEU A 105 -3.60 2.22 17.10
C LEU A 105 -4.34 1.23 16.19
N CYS A 106 -3.93 1.07 14.93
CA CYS A 106 -4.52 0.09 14.02
C CYS A 106 -4.41 -1.34 14.56
N LYS A 107 -3.23 -1.76 15.03
CA LYS A 107 -3.01 -3.10 15.62
C LYS A 107 -3.93 -3.36 16.82
N SER A 108 -4.20 -2.34 17.65
CA SER A 108 -5.10 -2.49 18.80
C SER A 108 -6.56 -2.72 18.43
N LYS A 109 -6.95 -2.41 17.18
CA LYS A 109 -8.32 -2.55 16.66
C LYS A 109 -8.48 -3.78 15.76
N GLU A 110 -7.38 -4.43 15.37
CA GLU A 110 -7.46 -5.74 14.75
C GLU A 110 -8.04 -6.73 15.77
N SER A 111 -9.20 -7.33 15.47
CA SER A 111 -9.74 -8.41 16.29
C SER A 111 -8.70 -9.53 16.39
N PRO A 112 -8.56 -10.22 17.55
CA PRO A 112 -7.71 -11.40 17.64
C PRO A 112 -8.15 -12.39 16.56
N LYS A 113 -7.34 -12.52 15.51
CA LYS A 113 -7.59 -13.46 14.42
C LYS A 113 -7.68 -14.84 15.05
N SER A 114 -8.78 -15.55 14.79
CA SER A 114 -8.92 -16.97 15.10
C SER A 114 -7.61 -17.65 14.73
N THR A 115 -6.97 -18.28 15.71
CA THR A 115 -5.66 -18.93 15.58
C THR A 115 -5.85 -20.22 14.78
N VAL A 116 -6.22 -20.10 13.50
CA VAL A 116 -6.04 -21.19 12.56
C VAL A 116 -4.53 -21.38 12.47
N ARG A 117 -4.05 -22.50 13.02
CA ARG A 117 -2.65 -22.91 12.89
C ARG A 117 -2.37 -23.09 11.40
N PHE A 118 -1.75 -22.10 10.77
CA PHE A 118 -1.24 -22.23 9.42
C PHE A 118 -0.12 -23.26 9.43
N THR A 119 -0.40 -24.48 9.00
CA THR A 119 0.58 -25.58 8.99
C THR A 119 1.39 -25.62 7.70
N SER A 120 0.97 -24.90 6.65
CA SER A 120 1.66 -24.86 5.36
C SER A 120 1.76 -23.44 4.79
N SER A 121 2.81 -23.21 4.00
CA SER A 121 2.93 -22.02 3.16
C SER A 121 2.99 -22.44 1.69
N GLN A 122 2.24 -21.74 0.85
CA GLN A 122 2.18 -21.96 -0.59
C GLN A 122 2.65 -20.71 -1.33
N TYR A 123 3.02 -20.90 -2.60
CA TYR A 123 3.38 -19.80 -3.49
C TYR A 123 2.24 -19.56 -4.46
N LEU A 124 1.90 -18.29 -4.62
CA LEU A 124 0.85 -17.81 -5.48
C LEU A 124 1.47 -16.77 -6.43
N ILE A 125 1.11 -16.84 -7.71
CA ILE A 125 1.33 -15.72 -8.63
C ILE A 125 0.00 -15.03 -8.92
N LEU A 126 0.03 -13.71 -8.98
CA LEU A 126 -1.08 -12.93 -9.51
C LEU A 126 -0.67 -12.37 -10.86
N THR A 127 -1.36 -12.79 -11.91
CA THR A 127 -1.12 -12.33 -13.28
C THR A 127 -2.26 -11.46 -13.74
N GLY A 128 -1.94 -10.29 -14.27
CA GLY A 128 -2.92 -9.37 -14.83
C GLY A 128 -2.27 -8.26 -15.64
N TYR A 129 -3.08 -7.30 -16.09
CA TYR A 129 -2.59 -6.15 -16.83
C TYR A 129 -3.44 -4.90 -16.58
N PHE A 130 -2.83 -3.74 -16.80
CA PHE A 130 -3.50 -2.44 -16.79
C PHE A 130 -2.87 -1.51 -17.83
N ASN A 131 -3.66 -0.53 -18.27
CA ASN A 131 -3.16 0.62 -19.03
C ASN A 131 -2.37 1.53 -18.08
N SER A 132 -1.15 1.92 -18.45
CA SER A 132 -0.29 2.76 -17.63
C SER A 132 -0.28 4.22 -18.10
N THR A 133 0.02 5.12 -17.18
CA THR A 133 0.40 6.51 -17.45
C THR A 133 1.64 6.59 -18.34
N GLU A 134 1.95 7.78 -18.89
CA GLU A 134 3.10 7.98 -19.79
C GLU A 134 4.43 7.57 -19.16
N ASP A 135 4.59 7.75 -17.85
CA ASP A 135 5.77 7.30 -17.09
C ASP A 135 5.89 5.77 -16.97
N GLY A 136 4.82 5.04 -17.31
CA GLY A 136 4.73 3.60 -17.26
C GLY A 136 4.71 3.01 -15.85
N ILE A 137 4.47 3.82 -14.81
CA ILE A 137 4.59 3.41 -13.41
C ILE A 137 3.21 3.07 -12.83
N ALA A 138 2.27 4.00 -12.98
CA ALA A 138 0.95 3.93 -12.37
C ALA A 138 -0.11 3.46 -13.38
N PRO A 139 -1.22 2.85 -12.91
CA PRO A 139 -2.40 2.62 -13.73
C PRO A 139 -3.02 3.96 -14.17
N ALA A 140 -3.43 4.03 -15.44
CA ALA A 140 -4.20 5.14 -16.04
C ALA A 140 -5.72 4.88 -16.04
N GLU A 141 -6.16 3.76 -15.48
CA GLU A 141 -7.57 3.36 -15.38
C GLU A 141 -7.99 3.16 -13.91
N SER A 142 -9.30 3.11 -13.65
CA SER A 142 -9.81 2.98 -12.28
C SER A 142 -9.43 1.62 -11.67
N PHE A 143 -9.31 1.60 -10.35
CA PHE A 143 -8.85 0.41 -9.62
C PHE A 143 -9.74 -0.80 -9.88
N GLU A 144 -11.06 -0.60 -9.84
CA GLU A 144 -12.10 -1.59 -10.02
C GLU A 144 -12.05 -2.21 -11.42
N GLN A 145 -11.70 -1.39 -12.42
CA GLN A 145 -11.66 -1.82 -13.81
C GLN A 145 -10.50 -2.79 -14.04
N TYR A 146 -9.29 -2.46 -13.60
CA TYR A 146 -8.14 -3.32 -13.88
C TYR A 146 -8.01 -4.49 -12.90
N ILE A 147 -8.48 -4.36 -11.65
CA ILE A 147 -8.35 -5.44 -10.67
C ILE A 147 -9.14 -6.70 -11.06
N SER A 148 -10.23 -6.52 -11.83
CA SER A 148 -10.99 -7.62 -12.40
C SER A 148 -10.18 -8.51 -13.36
N ARG A 149 -9.04 -8.02 -13.86
CA ARG A 149 -8.16 -8.72 -14.81
C ARG A 149 -6.97 -9.42 -14.17
N PHE A 150 -6.85 -9.34 -12.85
CA PHE A 150 -5.82 -10.06 -12.10
C PHE A 150 -6.37 -11.39 -11.62
N TYR A 151 -5.62 -12.47 -11.87
CA TYR A 151 -6.02 -13.82 -11.51
C TYR A 151 -4.93 -14.51 -10.70
N PRO A 152 -5.29 -15.21 -9.60
CA PRO A 152 -4.37 -15.98 -8.79
C PRO A 152 -4.13 -17.37 -9.37
N THR A 153 -2.87 -17.82 -9.37
CA THR A 153 -2.48 -19.18 -9.74
C THR A 153 -1.52 -19.74 -8.69
N LEU A 154 -1.84 -20.92 -8.16
CA LEU A 154 -0.95 -21.64 -7.24
C LEU A 154 0.27 -22.20 -7.99
N LEU A 155 1.44 -22.09 -7.36
CA LEU A 155 2.68 -22.66 -7.86
C LEU A 155 3.27 -23.65 -6.86
N SER A 156 3.82 -24.75 -7.38
CA SER A 156 4.75 -25.56 -6.62
C SER A 156 6.03 -24.77 -6.32
N LYS A 157 6.81 -25.23 -5.33
CA LYS A 157 8.05 -24.56 -4.93
C LYS A 157 9.06 -24.51 -6.08
N GLU A 158 9.09 -25.54 -6.92
CA GLU A 158 9.97 -25.65 -8.09
C GLU A 158 9.56 -24.65 -9.16
N HIS A 159 8.27 -24.59 -9.50
CA HIS A 159 7.75 -23.63 -10.47
C HIS A 159 7.90 -22.18 -9.99
N TYR A 160 7.71 -21.93 -8.69
CA TYR A 160 7.98 -20.63 -8.10
C TYR A 160 9.44 -20.20 -8.34
N LYS A 161 10.42 -21.05 -8.01
CA LYS A 161 11.85 -20.72 -8.19
C LYS A 161 12.18 -20.38 -9.65
N ALA A 162 11.63 -21.14 -10.59
CA ALA A 162 11.83 -20.87 -12.01
C ALA A 162 11.18 -19.55 -12.43
N ALA A 163 9.91 -19.34 -12.05
CA ALA A 163 9.13 -18.16 -12.43
C ALA A 163 9.64 -16.87 -11.75
N SER A 164 10.18 -16.93 -10.54
CA SER A 164 10.66 -15.79 -9.76
C SER A 164 12.07 -15.32 -10.17
N SER A 165 12.74 -16.03 -11.09
CA SER A 165 14.07 -15.63 -11.58
C SER A 165 14.03 -14.21 -12.15
N ASN A 166 14.93 -13.33 -11.69
CA ASN A 166 14.97 -11.90 -12.06
C ASN A 166 13.71 -11.09 -11.68
N MET A 167 12.95 -11.51 -10.67
CA MET A 167 11.91 -10.63 -10.12
C MET A 167 12.54 -9.40 -9.46
N LEU A 168 11.83 -8.29 -9.54
CA LEU A 168 12.17 -7.06 -8.83
C LEU A 168 11.63 -7.15 -7.41
N THR A 169 12.40 -6.61 -6.47
CA THR A 169 12.05 -6.47 -5.06
C THR A 169 12.43 -5.07 -4.60
N LEU A 170 11.94 -4.61 -3.45
CA LEU A 170 12.42 -3.35 -2.88
C LEU A 170 13.95 -3.35 -2.68
N ALA A 171 14.53 -4.50 -2.35
CA ALA A 171 15.98 -4.66 -2.15
C ALA A 171 16.78 -4.56 -3.46
N SER A 172 16.16 -4.76 -4.63
CA SER A 172 16.84 -4.61 -5.92
C SER A 172 16.86 -3.17 -6.44
N ALA A 173 16.27 -2.21 -5.71
CA ALA A 173 16.23 -0.82 -6.14
C ALA A 173 17.57 -0.11 -5.90
N THR A 174 18.09 0.59 -6.91
CA THR A 174 19.16 1.57 -6.69
C THR A 174 18.59 2.82 -5.99
N PRO A 175 19.42 3.67 -5.36
CA PRO A 175 18.94 4.88 -4.70
C PRO A 175 18.11 5.81 -5.61
N SER A 176 18.48 5.93 -6.89
CA SER A 176 17.74 6.74 -7.86
C SER A 176 16.41 6.11 -8.30
N GLN A 177 16.23 4.81 -8.10
CA GLN A 177 15.01 4.07 -8.45
C GLN A 177 14.06 3.87 -7.27
N MET A 178 14.51 4.14 -6.03
CA MET A 178 13.79 3.81 -4.80
C MET A 178 12.36 4.36 -4.79
N THR A 179 12.17 5.64 -5.15
CA THR A 179 10.84 6.27 -5.21
C THR A 179 9.90 5.52 -6.14
N ARG A 180 10.37 5.15 -7.34
CA ARG A 180 9.60 4.37 -8.31
C ARG A 180 9.26 2.98 -7.76
N PHE A 181 10.21 2.31 -7.13
CA PHE A 181 10.00 0.99 -6.54
C PHE A 181 8.98 1.01 -5.40
N LEU A 182 8.97 2.05 -4.58
CA LEU A 182 7.97 2.22 -3.52
C LEU A 182 6.56 2.43 -4.08
N ILE A 183 6.41 3.25 -5.13
CA ILE A 183 5.12 3.44 -5.82
C ILE A 183 4.63 2.11 -6.39
N VAL A 184 5.51 1.38 -7.07
CA VAL A 184 5.21 0.07 -7.64
C VAL A 184 4.82 -0.94 -6.56
N ASN A 185 5.54 -0.97 -5.44
CA ASN A 185 5.25 -1.85 -4.31
C ASN A 185 3.87 -1.55 -3.71
N GLY A 186 3.54 -0.28 -3.47
CA GLY A 186 2.24 0.12 -2.94
C GLY A 186 1.06 -0.33 -3.81
N TRP A 187 1.17 -0.16 -5.14
CA TRP A 187 0.16 -0.67 -6.07
C TRP A 187 0.07 -2.19 -6.07
N SER A 188 1.22 -2.86 -6.03
CA SER A 188 1.31 -4.32 -6.01
C SER A 188 0.65 -4.90 -4.77
N GLU A 189 0.92 -4.33 -3.59
CA GLU A 189 0.26 -4.72 -2.34
C GLU A 189 -1.25 -4.53 -2.38
N ARG A 190 -1.72 -3.40 -2.92
CA ARG A 190 -3.16 -3.14 -3.08
C ARG A 190 -3.83 -4.18 -3.99
N ILE A 191 -3.16 -4.56 -5.08
CA ILE A 191 -3.62 -5.63 -5.98
C ILE A 191 -3.67 -6.96 -5.22
N VAL A 192 -2.57 -7.36 -4.57
CA VAL A 192 -2.47 -8.63 -3.85
C VAL A 192 -3.57 -8.75 -2.81
N ARG A 193 -3.75 -7.72 -1.98
CA ARG A 193 -4.78 -7.71 -0.94
C ARG A 193 -6.17 -7.93 -1.52
N THR A 194 -6.49 -7.22 -2.60
CA THR A 194 -7.82 -7.25 -3.20
C THR A 194 -8.12 -8.60 -3.84
N VAL A 195 -7.16 -9.15 -4.59
CA VAL A 195 -7.29 -10.45 -5.26
C VAL A 195 -7.34 -11.59 -4.23
N ILE A 196 -6.50 -11.56 -3.20
CA ILE A 196 -6.54 -12.55 -2.11
C ILE A 196 -7.89 -12.51 -1.40
N LYS A 197 -8.41 -11.32 -1.08
CA LYS A 197 -9.72 -11.21 -0.45
C LYS A 197 -10.84 -11.77 -1.33
N ARG A 198 -10.77 -11.50 -2.64
CA ARG A 198 -11.78 -11.93 -3.62
C ARG A 198 -11.78 -13.44 -3.83
N ASP A 199 -10.61 -14.02 -4.07
CA ASP A 199 -10.47 -15.38 -4.60
C ASP A 199 -9.94 -16.38 -3.57
N THR A 200 -9.38 -15.92 -2.45
CA THR A 200 -8.78 -16.77 -1.42
C THR A 200 -9.24 -16.33 -0.02
N SER A 201 -10.56 -16.22 0.16
CA SER A 201 -11.24 -15.65 1.34
C SER A 201 -10.82 -16.23 2.71
N SER A 202 -10.19 -17.40 2.74
CA SER A 202 -9.63 -18.02 3.96
C SER A 202 -8.16 -17.65 4.26
N VAL A 203 -7.51 -16.82 3.44
CA VAL A 203 -6.09 -16.46 3.57
C VAL A 203 -5.94 -15.09 4.24
N ASP A 204 -5.69 -15.12 5.55
CA ASP A 204 -5.50 -13.90 6.34
C ASP A 204 -4.04 -13.43 6.44
N ARG A 205 -3.10 -14.26 5.97
CA ARG A 205 -1.67 -14.00 6.04
C ARG A 205 -1.02 -14.25 4.70
N TRP A 206 -0.41 -13.21 4.16
CA TRP A 206 0.32 -13.21 2.91
C TRP A 206 1.48 -12.22 2.95
N GLU A 207 2.42 -12.40 2.02
CA GLU A 207 3.59 -11.56 1.84
C GLU A 207 3.87 -11.39 0.35
N LEU A 208 3.99 -10.16 -0.13
CA LEU A 208 4.46 -9.86 -1.49
C LEU A 208 5.98 -10.05 -1.52
N LEU A 209 6.45 -11.04 -2.28
CA LEU A 209 7.86 -11.38 -2.39
C LEU A 209 8.60 -10.56 -3.46
N GLY A 210 7.86 -10.10 -4.47
CA GLY A 210 8.41 -9.35 -5.60
C GLY A 210 7.45 -9.31 -6.77
N TRP A 211 7.91 -8.69 -7.85
CA TRP A 211 7.10 -8.53 -9.07
C TRP A 211 7.94 -8.60 -10.34
N LYS A 212 7.29 -8.94 -11.44
CA LYS A 212 7.78 -8.69 -12.79
C LYS A 212 6.78 -7.80 -13.51
N ARG A 213 7.31 -6.94 -14.37
CA ARG A 213 6.52 -6.11 -15.26
C ARG A 213 7.08 -6.24 -16.66
N ASP A 214 6.22 -6.55 -17.60
CA ASP A 214 6.57 -6.59 -19.01
C ASP A 214 5.85 -5.46 -19.78
N VAL A 215 6.53 -4.95 -20.80
CA VAL A 215 6.01 -3.97 -21.75
C VAL A 215 5.78 -4.73 -23.06
N SER A 216 4.75 -5.56 -23.08
CA SER A 216 4.33 -6.27 -24.30
C SER A 216 3.78 -5.30 -25.35
N THR A 217 3.21 -4.17 -24.93
CA THR A 217 2.62 -3.16 -25.81
C THR A 217 2.80 -1.76 -25.18
N PRO A 218 3.12 -0.72 -25.97
CA PRO A 218 3.13 0.66 -25.47
C PRO A 218 1.83 1.00 -24.74
N GLY A 219 1.93 1.59 -23.55
CA GLY A 219 0.77 1.94 -22.73
C GLY A 219 0.11 0.79 -21.96
N VAL A 220 0.45 -0.49 -22.21
CA VAL A 220 -0.06 -1.62 -21.42
C VAL A 220 1.06 -2.19 -20.55
N ARG A 221 0.74 -2.55 -19.31
CA ARG A 221 1.67 -3.19 -18.38
C ARG A 221 1.13 -4.55 -17.98
N HIS A 222 1.85 -5.60 -18.35
CA HIS A 222 1.60 -6.94 -17.82
C HIS A 222 2.36 -7.07 -16.50
N VAL A 223 1.66 -7.54 -15.47
CA VAL A 223 2.20 -7.61 -14.12
C VAL A 223 2.06 -9.04 -13.61
N ILE A 224 3.16 -9.54 -13.07
CA ILE A 224 3.22 -10.80 -12.34
C ILE A 224 3.66 -10.46 -10.92
N LEU A 225 2.81 -10.73 -9.94
CA LEU A 225 3.11 -10.51 -8.52
C LEU A 225 3.37 -11.86 -7.88
N PHE A 226 4.50 -11.98 -7.19
CA PHE A 226 4.89 -13.21 -6.49
C PHE A 226 4.51 -13.08 -5.02
N VAL A 227 3.68 -13.99 -4.54
CA VAL A 227 3.09 -13.89 -3.21
C VAL A 227 3.30 -15.20 -2.47
N LYS A 228 3.71 -15.10 -1.21
CA LYS A 228 3.66 -16.22 -0.27
C LYS A 228 2.37 -16.12 0.51
N ILE A 229 1.63 -17.22 0.59
CA ILE A 229 0.42 -17.31 1.41
C ILE A 229 0.60 -18.39 2.47
N TRP A 230 0.00 -18.17 3.63
CA TRP A 230 -0.08 -19.17 4.69
C TRP A 230 -1.51 -19.68 4.75
N THR A 231 -1.66 -21.00 4.68
CA THR A 231 -2.94 -21.65 4.44
C THR A 231 -3.21 -22.74 5.47
N ALA A 232 -4.48 -23.03 5.70
CA ALA A 232 -4.89 -24.27 6.36
C ALA A 232 -4.65 -25.48 5.43
N PRO A 233 -4.58 -26.71 5.97
CA PRO A 233 -4.56 -27.93 5.16
C PRO A 233 -5.75 -27.98 4.19
N GLY A 234 -5.51 -28.40 2.94
CA GLY A 234 -6.57 -28.59 1.93
C GLY A 234 -7.06 -27.31 1.24
N PHE A 235 -6.33 -26.19 1.37
CA PHE A 235 -6.66 -24.93 0.71
C PHE A 235 -6.70 -25.04 -0.83
N ALA A 236 -7.75 -24.47 -1.43
CA ALA A 236 -7.92 -24.25 -2.86
C ALA A 236 -8.36 -22.80 -3.12
N ILE A 237 -8.12 -22.32 -4.34
CA ILE A 237 -8.64 -21.03 -4.83
C ILE A 237 -10.13 -21.21 -5.15
N ASN A 238 -10.95 -20.20 -4.84
CA ASN A 238 -12.39 -20.17 -5.12
C ASN A 238 -12.70 -20.13 -6.62
#